data_AF-A0A1G3WC27-F1
#
_entry.id   AF-A0A1G3WC27-F1
#
_cell.length_a   1.000
_cell.length_b   1.000
_cell.length_c   1.000
_cell.angle_alpha   90.00
_cell.angle_beta   90.00
_cell.angle_gamma   90.00
#
_symmetry.space_group_name_H-M   'P 1'
#
loop_
_entity.id
_entity.type
_entity.pdbx_description
1 polymer ?
#
loop_
_entity_poly.entity_id
_entity_poly.type
_entity_poly.pdbx_seq_one_letter_code
_entity_poly.pdbx_strand_id
1 'polypeptide(L)'
;MHRQEGQIASYYDNLRDILHDLAQPLSTVTGLIDLMLLELDERDKMFQEVQLISQQLEKVMEIVAEIRRMALEAANREREALEPPQASLS
;
A
#
# COMPACT_ATOMS: atom_id res chain seq x y z
N MET A 1 -15.72 -11.11 25.35
CA MET A 1 -15.43 -10.12 24.29
C MET A 1 -14.08 -10.32 23.59
N HIS A 2 -13.11 -11.08 24.16
CA HIS A 2 -11.78 -11.32 23.56
C HIS A 2 -11.71 -11.99 22.17
N ARG A 3 -12.77 -12.64 21.69
CA ARG A 3 -12.74 -13.33 20.38
C ARG A 3 -12.81 -12.36 19.19
N GLN A 4 -13.37 -11.17 19.40
CA GLN A 4 -13.55 -10.16 18.35
C GLN A 4 -12.27 -9.34 18.15
N GLU A 5 -11.55 -9.04 19.23
CA GLU A 5 -10.27 -8.30 19.24
C GLU A 5 -9.19 -9.02 18.42
N GLY A 6 -9.05 -10.35 18.58
CA GLY A 6 -8.07 -11.14 17.84
C GLY A 6 -8.40 -11.33 16.35
N GLN A 7 -9.68 -11.27 15.97
CA GLN A 7 -10.11 -11.39 14.57
C GLN A 7 -9.87 -10.10 13.77
N ILE A 8 -10.04 -8.95 14.43
CA ILE A 8 -9.85 -7.63 13.81
C ILE A 8 -8.36 -7.31 13.64
N ALA A 9 -7.53 -7.56 14.67
CA ALA A 9 -6.08 -7.41 14.56
C ALA A 9 -5.51 -8.30 13.43
N SER A 10 -5.98 -9.55 13.34
CA SER A 10 -5.61 -10.47 12.27
C SER A 10 -6.04 -9.98 10.87
N TYR A 11 -7.15 -9.24 10.75
CA TYR A 11 -7.59 -8.69 9.47
C TYR A 11 -6.66 -7.58 8.97
N TYR A 12 -6.27 -6.66 9.85
CA TYR A 12 -5.36 -5.56 9.49
C TYR A 12 -3.93 -6.03 9.23
N ASP A 13 -3.45 -7.03 9.98
CA ASP A 13 -2.16 -7.67 9.73
C ASP A 13 -2.14 -8.36 8.35
N ASN A 14 -3.19 -9.14 8.04
CA ASN A 14 -3.32 -9.77 6.72
C ASN A 14 -3.39 -8.74 5.58
N LEU A 15 -4.11 -7.62 5.76
CA LEU A 15 -4.20 -6.57 4.76
C LEU A 15 -2.85 -5.88 4.54
N ARG A 16 -2.09 -5.64 5.62
CA ARG A 16 -0.74 -5.07 5.53
C ARG A 16 0.20 -5.98 4.75
N ASP A 17 0.16 -7.28 5.02
CA ASP A 17 1.01 -8.27 4.34
C ASP A 17 0.66 -8.36 2.86
N ILE A 18 -0.63 -8.41 2.50
CA ILE A 18 -1.08 -8.41 1.09
C ILE A 18 -0.62 -7.14 0.36
N LEU A 19 -0.74 -5.96 0.99
CA LEU A 19 -0.29 -4.71 0.39
C LEU A 19 1.22 -4.64 0.23
N HIS A 20 1.98 -5.23 1.16
CA HIS A 20 3.43 -5.35 1.05
C HIS A 20 3.83 -6.29 -0.10
N ASP A 21 3.20 -7.47 -0.17
CA ASP A 21 3.39 -8.47 -1.21
C ASP A 21 2.99 -7.96 -2.60
N LEU A 22 2.07 -6.99 -2.69
CA LEU A 22 1.72 -6.31 -3.93
C LEU A 22 2.71 -5.20 -4.31
N ALA A 23 3.21 -4.45 -3.32
CA ALA A 23 4.15 -3.35 -3.57
C ALA A 23 5.50 -3.82 -4.12
N GLN A 24 5.98 -4.99 -3.69
CA GLN A 24 7.25 -5.56 -4.14
C GLN A 24 7.31 -5.87 -5.66
N PRO A 25 6.39 -6.67 -6.23
CA PRO A 25 6.39 -6.96 -7.66
C PRO A 25 6.13 -5.70 -8.49
N LEU A 26 5.26 -4.79 -8.03
CA LEU A 26 5.03 -3.51 -8.72
C LEU A 26 6.30 -2.66 -8.79
N SER A 27 7.03 -2.53 -7.68
CA SER A 27 8.30 -1.78 -7.65
C SER A 27 9.35 -2.42 -8.55
N THR A 28 9.37 -3.77 -8.64
CA THR A 28 10.27 -4.50 -9.53
C THR A 28 9.93 -4.23 -11.00
N VAL A 29 8.65 -4.27 -11.37
CA VAL A 29 8.21 -4.01 -12.75
C VAL A 29 8.47 -2.55 -13.15
N THR A 30 8.20 -1.59 -12.26
CA THR A 30 8.54 -0.18 -12.49
C THR A 30 10.02 0.01 -12.76
N GLY A 31 10.90 -0.54 -11.91
CA GLY A 31 12.35 -0.44 -12.12
C GLY A 31 12.84 -1.08 -13.42
N LEU A 32 12.26 -2.21 -13.85
CA LEU A 32 12.59 -2.83 -15.13
C LEU A 32 12.14 -1.96 -16.32
N ILE A 33 10.97 -1.33 -16.21
CA ILE A 33 10.46 -0.43 -17.24
C ILE A 33 11.30 0.84 -17.33
N ASP A 34 11.73 1.40 -16.20
CA ASP A 34 12.61 2.56 -16.18
C ASP A 34 13.96 2.25 -16.86
N LEU A 35 14.51 1.04 -16.64
CA LEU A 35 15.68 0.57 -17.36
C LEU A 35 15.43 0.46 -18.87
N MET A 36 14.28 -0.08 -19.28
CA MET A 36 13.91 -0.15 -20.71
C MET A 36 13.80 1.25 -21.33
N LEU A 37 13.26 2.23 -20.61
CA LEU A 37 13.15 3.61 -21.10
C LEU A 37 14.51 4.26 -21.34
N LEU A 38 15.54 3.92 -20.55
CA LEU A 38 16.90 4.42 -20.77
C LEU A 38 17.52 3.90 -22.08
N GLU A 39 17.07 2.75 -22.58
CA GLU A 39 17.61 2.09 -23.76
C GLU A 39 16.89 2.46 -25.07
N LEU A 40 15.71 3.06 -24.98
CA LEU A 40 14.86 3.40 -26.12
C LEU A 40 15.12 4.83 -26.64
N ASP A 41 15.04 5.03 -27.97
CA ASP A 41 15.01 6.39 -28.55
C ASP A 41 13.66 7.03 -28.20
N GLU A 42 13.68 8.24 -27.64
CA GLU A 42 12.48 9.00 -27.25
C GLU A 42 11.50 9.23 -28.41
N ARG A 43 11.97 9.13 -29.66
CA ARG A 43 11.14 9.27 -30.88
C ARG A 43 10.45 7.98 -31.29
N ASP A 44 10.78 6.86 -30.66
CA ASP A 44 10.13 5.59 -30.91
C ASP A 44 8.74 5.59 -30.27
N LYS A 45 7.75 5.04 -30.98
CA LYS A 45 6.41 4.84 -30.43
C LYS A 45 6.44 3.89 -29.23
N MET A 46 7.37 2.93 -29.24
CA MET A 46 7.55 2.01 -28.12
C MET A 46 7.99 2.73 -26.85
N PHE A 47 8.77 3.81 -26.95
CA PHE A 47 9.12 4.65 -25.79
C PHE A 47 7.87 5.26 -25.16
N GLN A 48 6.96 5.83 -25.97
CA GLN A 48 5.72 6.43 -25.48
C GLN A 48 4.80 5.41 -24.80
N GLU A 49 4.69 4.20 -25.35
CA GLU A 49 3.89 3.13 -24.76
C GLU A 49 4.49 2.66 -23.43
N VAL A 50 5.81 2.45 -23.37
CA VAL A 50 6.51 2.02 -22.14
C VAL A 50 6.45 3.12 -21.08
N GLN A 51 6.55 4.40 -21.46
CA GLN A 51 6.44 5.54 -20.56
C GLN A 51 5.03 5.62 -19.94
N LEU A 52 3.99 5.37 -20.74
CA LEU A 52 2.62 5.30 -20.24
C LEU A 52 2.44 4.15 -19.24
N ILE A 53 3.03 2.99 -19.51
CA ILE A 53 2.98 1.86 -18.57
C ILE A 53 3.69 2.24 -17.25
N SER A 54 4.86 2.88 -17.30
CA SER A 54 5.56 3.33 -16.09
C SER A 54 4.68 4.25 -15.24
N GLN A 55 4.07 5.26 -15.87
CA GLN A 55 3.15 6.20 -15.20
C GLN A 55 1.93 5.50 -14.58
N GLN A 56 1.37 4.49 -15.25
CA GLN A 56 0.26 3.73 -14.65
C GLN A 56 0.72 2.92 -13.44
N LEU A 57 1.93 2.34 -13.47
CA LEU A 57 2.46 1.58 -12.34
C LEU A 57 2.79 2.46 -11.14
N GLU A 58 3.35 3.65 -11.37
CA GLU A 58 3.54 4.65 -10.31
C GLU A 58 2.20 4.99 -9.63
N LYS A 59 1.15 5.21 -10.42
CA LYS A 59 -0.19 5.49 -9.88
C LYS A 59 -0.76 4.31 -9.08
N VAL A 60 -0.52 3.07 -9.52
CA VAL A 60 -0.92 1.89 -8.74
C VAL A 60 -0.18 1.85 -7.40
N MET A 61 1.12 2.16 -7.38
CA MET A 61 1.91 2.25 -6.14
C MET A 61 1.38 3.32 -5.18
N GLU A 62 0.98 4.48 -5.69
CA GLU A 62 0.34 5.54 -4.90
C GLU A 62 -0.97 5.05 -4.25
N ILE A 63 -1.83 4.37 -5.03
CA ILE A 63 -3.08 3.80 -4.52
C ILE A 63 -2.81 2.76 -3.42
N VAL A 64 -1.84 1.87 -3.62
CA VAL A 64 -1.45 0.87 -2.61
C VAL A 64 -0.95 1.54 -1.34
N ALA A 65 -0.14 2.60 -1.45
CA ALA A 65 0.36 3.36 -0.30
C ALA A 65 -0.78 4.02 0.48
N GLU A 66 -1.77 4.57 -0.22
CA GLU A 66 -2.94 5.20 0.38
C GLU A 66 -3.86 4.18 1.07
N ILE A 67 -4.08 3.01 0.48
CA ILE A 67 -4.83 1.91 1.13
C ILE A 67 -4.11 1.48 2.41
N ARG A 68 -2.77 1.38 2.38
CA ARG A 68 -1.98 1.04 3.57
C ARG A 68 -2.13 2.08 4.68
N ARG A 69 -2.15 3.37 4.32
CA ARG A 69 -2.38 4.47 5.28
C ARG A 69 -3.76 4.37 5.91
N MET A 70 -4.80 4.20 5.09
CA MET A 70 -6.19 4.06 5.56
C MET A 70 -6.37 2.83 6.47
N ALA A 71 -5.75 1.70 6.12
CA ALA A 71 -5.78 0.49 6.94
C ALA A 71 -5.15 0.72 8.33
N LEU A 72 -4.01 1.42 8.38
CA LEU A 72 -3.33 1.76 9.63
C LEU A 72 -4.15 2.72 10.50
N GLU A 73 -4.76 3.74 9.89
CA GLU A 73 -5.63 4.68 10.59
C GLU A 73 -6.88 4.01 11.19
N ALA A 74 -7.49 3.10 10.43
CA ALA A 74 -8.64 2.32 10.91
C ALA A 74 -8.24 1.42 12.10
N ALA A 75 -7.12 0.70 12.01
CA ALA A 75 -6.61 -0.12 13.09
C ALA A 75 -6.31 0.69 14.37
N ASN A 76 -5.73 1.89 14.23
CA ASN A 76 -5.44 2.76 15.38
C ASN A 76 -6.71 3.30 16.05
N ARG A 77 -7.69 3.77 15.27
CA ARG A 77 -8.96 4.28 15.82
C ARG A 77 -9.73 3.22 16.58
N GLU A 78 -9.74 1.99 16.08
CA GLU A 78 -10.40 0.88 16.78
C GLU A 78 -9.66 0.49 18.07
N ARG A 79 -8.32 0.59 18.09
CA ARG A 79 -7.53 0.39 19.31
C ARG A 79 -7.83 1.44 20.38
N GLU A 80 -7.93 2.71 19.98
CA GLU A 80 -8.31 3.82 20.87
C GLU A 80 -9.74 3.68 21.40
N ALA A 81 -10.67 3.18 20.59
CA ALA A 81 -12.06 2.95 21.00
C ALA A 81 -12.24 1.81 22.02
N LEU A 82 -11.25 0.90 22.12
CA LEU A 82 -11.25 -0.24 23.03
C LEU A 82 -10.50 0.05 24.34
N GLU A 83 -9.76 1.16 24.46
CA GLU A 83 -9.16 1.55 25.73
C GLU A 83 -10.27 2.01 26.71
N PRO A 84 -10.39 1.40 27.91
CA PRO A 84 -11.37 1.85 28.89
C PRO A 84 -11.08 3.31 29.25
N PRO A 85 -12.12 4.15 29.48
CA PRO A 85 -11.92 5.53 29.88
C PRO A 85 -11.08 5.51 31.16
N GLN A 86 -9.87 6.07 31.08
CA GLN A 86 -9.02 6.17 32.26
C GLN A 86 -9.82 6.94 33.31
N ALA A 87 -10.23 6.24 34.36
CA ALA A 87 -10.82 6.85 35.52
C ALA A 87 -9.78 7.81 36.07
N SER A 88 -9.99 9.10 35.84
CA SER A 88 -9.31 10.17 36.55
C SER A 88 -9.57 9.93 38.05
N LEU A 89 -8.64 9.26 38.71
CA LEU A 89 -8.63 9.14 40.16
C LEU A 89 -8.17 10.51 40.70
N SER A 90 -9.16 11.35 41.01
CA SER A 90 -9.02 12.56 41.83
C SER A 90 -10.10 12.55 42.90
#